data_AF-A0AAU6AJX1-F1
#
_entry.id   AF-A0AAU6AJX1-F1
#
_cell.length_a   1.000
_cell.length_b   1.000
_cell.length_c   1.000
_cell.angle_alpha   90.00
_cell.angle_beta   90.00
_cell.angle_gamma   90.00
#
_symmetry.space_group_name_H-M   'P 1'
#
loop_
_entity.id
_entity.type
_entity.pdbx_description
1 polymer ?
#
loop_
_entity_poly.entity_id
_entity_poly.type
_entity_poly.pdbx_seq_one_letter_code
_entity_poly.pdbx_strand_id
1 'polypeptide(L)'
;MTEAAETTTGVNPDRVSFTVALEAARDQLITAESVLPGTPGPGVIAQAALAALLPKRRTRISARKVKSALSRYPGHAADAGPLTSQNITHLTIAIYAAHPSTPTTDTNTPVTPPVSGRQGRRDRTLQLLRTDDQRAWSLKEIAAALGMEHYRSLCAQLGHWVTDGILSRTGRGLYALQPEWRSPQPPAPPAKMTGLPHLSTT
;
A
#
# COMPACT_ATOMS: atom_id res chain seq x y z
N MET A 1 -17.21 -8.81 -10.83
CA MET A 1 -17.78 -8.77 -9.45
C MET A 1 -17.61 -7.42 -8.81
N THR A 2 -16.36 -6.93 -8.68
CA THR A 2 -16.10 -5.59 -8.14
C THR A 2 -16.77 -4.50 -8.96
N GLU A 3 -16.63 -4.53 -10.28
CA GLU A 3 -17.29 -3.58 -11.19
C GLU A 3 -18.82 -3.55 -10.99
N ALA A 4 -19.45 -4.73 -10.87
CA ALA A 4 -20.88 -4.83 -10.58
C ALA A 4 -21.23 -4.18 -9.24
N ALA A 5 -20.45 -4.44 -8.18
CA ALA A 5 -20.66 -3.80 -6.88
C ALA A 5 -20.46 -2.28 -6.94
N GLU A 6 -19.50 -1.79 -7.72
CA GLU A 6 -19.21 -0.37 -7.90
C GLU A 6 -20.36 0.39 -8.59
N THR A 7 -21.18 -0.29 -9.39
CA THR A 7 -22.40 0.32 -9.97
C THR A 7 -23.47 0.66 -8.92
N THR A 8 -23.38 0.11 -7.69
CA THR A 8 -24.39 0.31 -6.64
C THR A 8 -23.74 0.79 -5.34
N THR A 9 -24.04 2.03 -4.95
CA THR A 9 -23.50 2.63 -3.71
C THR A 9 -23.86 1.80 -2.48
N GLY A 10 -22.86 1.52 -1.63
CA GLY A 10 -23.05 0.81 -0.35
C GLY A 10 -23.06 -0.71 -0.47
N VAL A 11 -22.88 -1.28 -1.66
CA VAL A 11 -22.69 -2.74 -1.82
C VAL A 11 -21.24 -3.10 -1.53
N ASN A 12 -21.04 -4.01 -0.58
CA ASN A 12 -19.72 -4.61 -0.34
C ASN A 12 -19.47 -5.68 -1.43
N PRO A 13 -18.37 -5.59 -2.22
CA PRO A 13 -18.07 -6.53 -3.29
C PRO A 13 -17.96 -7.99 -2.81
N ASP A 14 -17.59 -8.24 -1.55
CA ASP A 14 -17.50 -9.58 -0.96
C ASP A 14 -18.87 -10.28 -0.81
N ARG A 15 -19.97 -9.54 -0.99
CA ARG A 15 -21.33 -10.09 -0.96
C ARG A 15 -21.79 -10.60 -2.32
N VAL A 16 -21.10 -10.25 -3.40
CA VAL A 16 -21.47 -10.65 -4.75
C VAL A 16 -21.04 -12.10 -4.97
N SER A 17 -22.02 -13.00 -5.11
CA SER A 17 -21.77 -14.45 -5.16
C SER A 17 -21.19 -14.88 -6.50
N PHE A 18 -20.01 -15.49 -6.50
CA PHE A 18 -19.43 -16.12 -7.69
C PHE A 18 -20.36 -17.17 -8.30
N THR A 19 -21.00 -17.99 -7.47
CA THR A 19 -21.91 -19.04 -7.94
C THR A 19 -23.11 -18.45 -8.68
N VAL A 20 -23.71 -17.38 -8.17
CA VAL A 20 -24.85 -16.74 -8.86
C VAL A 20 -24.43 -16.18 -10.21
N ALA A 21 -23.28 -15.51 -10.29
CA ALA A 21 -22.79 -15.01 -11.57
C ALA A 21 -22.43 -16.14 -12.54
N LEU A 22 -21.88 -17.26 -12.05
CA LEU A 22 -21.54 -18.41 -12.88
C LEU A 22 -22.80 -19.05 -13.46
N GLU A 23 -23.84 -19.26 -12.66
CA GLU A 23 -25.11 -19.81 -13.17
C GLU A 23 -25.78 -18.82 -14.15
N ALA A 24 -25.82 -17.52 -13.83
CA ALA A 24 -26.34 -16.51 -14.75
C ALA A 24 -25.58 -16.45 -16.08
N ALA A 25 -24.25 -16.63 -16.05
CA ALA A 25 -23.44 -16.70 -17.26
C ALA A 25 -23.73 -17.95 -18.08
N ARG A 26 -23.98 -19.10 -17.43
CA ARG A 26 -24.40 -20.33 -18.11
C ARG A 26 -25.76 -20.17 -18.76
N ASP A 27 -26.72 -19.62 -18.04
CA ASP A 27 -28.07 -19.36 -18.57
C ASP A 27 -27.98 -18.46 -19.80
N GLN A 28 -27.22 -17.36 -19.71
CA GLN A 28 -27.01 -16.45 -20.83
C GLN A 28 -26.40 -17.15 -22.07
N LEU A 29 -25.42 -18.05 -21.86
CA LEU A 29 -24.82 -18.82 -22.96
C LEU A 29 -25.82 -19.83 -23.58
N ILE A 30 -26.63 -20.47 -22.75
CA ILE A 30 -27.62 -21.48 -23.19
C ILE A 30 -28.77 -20.81 -23.96
N THR A 31 -29.24 -19.66 -23.48
CA THR A 31 -30.35 -18.92 -24.09
C THR A 31 -29.90 -18.01 -25.24
N ALA A 32 -28.59 -17.87 -25.46
CA ALA A 32 -27.99 -16.89 -26.36
C ALA A 32 -28.49 -15.46 -26.09
N GLU A 33 -28.71 -15.14 -24.81
CA GLU A 33 -29.19 -13.84 -24.37
C GLU A 33 -28.07 -12.79 -24.39
N SER A 34 -28.42 -11.53 -24.71
CA SER A 34 -27.47 -10.41 -24.76
C SER A 34 -26.26 -10.59 -25.71
N VAL A 35 -26.46 -11.32 -26.81
CA VAL A 35 -25.46 -11.45 -27.91
C VAL A 35 -25.33 -10.15 -28.72
N LEU A 36 -26.40 -9.37 -28.79
CA LEU A 36 -26.39 -8.05 -29.42
C LEU A 36 -25.87 -7.00 -28.43
N PRO A 37 -25.24 -5.91 -28.92
CA PRO A 37 -24.76 -4.84 -28.05
C PRO A 37 -25.91 -4.28 -27.21
N GLY A 38 -25.78 -4.45 -25.89
CA GLY A 38 -26.78 -4.02 -24.92
C GLY A 38 -26.67 -2.54 -24.55
N THR A 39 -27.62 -2.08 -23.75
CA THR A 39 -27.59 -0.75 -23.14
C THR A 39 -26.39 -0.61 -22.18
N PRO A 40 -25.77 0.57 -22.10
CA PRO A 40 -24.68 0.82 -21.16
C PRO A 40 -25.16 0.63 -19.71
N GLY A 41 -24.43 -0.19 -18.95
CA GLY A 41 -24.77 -0.53 -17.57
C GLY A 41 -24.17 -1.88 -17.15
N PRO A 42 -24.45 -2.35 -15.93
CA PRO A 42 -24.17 -3.73 -15.57
C PRO A 42 -24.85 -4.66 -16.60
N GLY A 43 -24.16 -5.68 -17.11
CA GLY A 43 -24.77 -6.68 -18.01
C GLY A 43 -25.46 -7.79 -17.21
N VAL A 44 -26.41 -8.54 -17.80
CA VAL A 44 -27.33 -9.51 -17.14
C VAL A 44 -26.72 -10.29 -15.95
N ILE A 45 -25.50 -10.78 -16.09
CA ILE A 45 -24.74 -11.45 -15.02
C ILE A 45 -24.58 -10.59 -13.76
N ALA A 46 -24.20 -9.33 -13.92
CA ALA A 46 -24.06 -8.35 -12.85
C ALA A 46 -25.42 -8.05 -12.19
N GLN A 47 -26.50 -7.88 -12.95
CA GLN A 47 -27.85 -7.73 -12.38
C GLN A 47 -28.24 -8.94 -11.55
N ALA A 48 -28.06 -10.16 -12.06
CA ALA A 48 -28.38 -11.38 -11.35
C ALA A 48 -27.59 -11.50 -10.03
N ALA A 49 -26.29 -11.17 -10.09
CA ALA A 49 -25.42 -11.21 -8.91
C ALA A 49 -25.77 -10.12 -7.87
N LEU A 50 -26.23 -8.95 -8.30
CA LEU A 50 -26.71 -7.87 -7.43
C LEU A 50 -28.11 -8.16 -6.86
N ALA A 51 -28.96 -8.90 -7.57
CA ALA A 51 -30.28 -9.31 -7.09
C ALA A 51 -30.20 -10.37 -5.99
N ALA A 52 -29.16 -11.21 -5.98
CA ALA A 52 -28.98 -12.30 -5.01
C ALA A 52 -27.71 -12.12 -4.14
N LEU A 53 -27.60 -10.96 -3.47
CA LEU A 53 -26.48 -10.69 -2.56
C LEU A 53 -26.44 -11.67 -1.38
N LEU A 54 -25.25 -12.18 -1.10
CA LEU A 54 -25.02 -13.00 0.09
C LEU A 54 -25.29 -12.19 1.38
N PRO A 55 -25.62 -12.88 2.49
CA PRO A 55 -25.72 -12.24 3.80
C PRO A 55 -24.46 -11.44 4.13
N LYS A 56 -24.63 -10.34 4.87
CA LYS A 56 -23.52 -9.49 5.30
C LYS A 56 -22.47 -10.36 6.01
N ARG A 57 -21.27 -10.48 5.43
CA ARG A 57 -20.16 -11.16 6.08
C ARG A 57 -19.67 -10.31 7.26
N ARG A 58 -19.36 -10.98 8.37
CA ARG A 58 -18.73 -10.35 9.54
C ARG A 58 -17.29 -9.98 9.17
N THR A 59 -16.96 -8.69 9.20
CA THR A 59 -15.58 -8.22 9.00
C THR A 59 -14.72 -8.69 10.17
N ARG A 60 -13.55 -9.28 9.91
CA ARG A 60 -12.72 -9.93 10.94
C ARG A 60 -11.27 -9.46 10.87
N ILE A 61 -10.72 -9.08 12.03
CA ILE A 61 -9.34 -8.59 12.18
C ILE A 61 -8.36 -9.66 12.67
N SER A 62 -8.84 -10.77 13.24
CA SER A 62 -7.97 -11.84 13.69
C SER A 62 -8.36 -13.22 13.18
N ALA A 63 -7.32 -13.99 12.93
CA ALA A 63 -7.41 -15.29 12.30
C ALA A 63 -7.54 -16.42 13.33
N ARG A 64 -8.27 -17.47 12.95
CA ARG A 64 -8.04 -18.79 13.55
C ARG A 64 -6.71 -19.31 13.04
N LYS A 65 -5.84 -19.70 13.95
CA LYS A 65 -4.55 -20.32 13.65
C LYS A 65 -4.74 -21.83 13.51
N VAL A 66 -4.35 -22.42 12.38
CA VAL A 66 -4.27 -23.87 12.26
C VAL A 66 -2.99 -24.32 12.97
N LYS A 67 -3.11 -25.22 13.95
CA LYS A 67 -1.95 -25.78 14.65
C LYS A 67 -1.24 -26.72 13.68
N SER A 68 -0.08 -26.30 13.15
CA SER A 68 0.76 -27.12 12.26
C SER A 68 2.17 -27.19 12.82
N ALA A 69 2.73 -28.40 12.87
CA ALA A 69 4.12 -28.64 13.27
C ALA A 69 5.15 -28.11 12.26
N LEU A 70 4.72 -27.76 11.03
CA LEU A 70 5.57 -27.36 9.90
C LEU A 70 5.50 -25.86 9.58
N SER A 71 4.81 -25.04 10.37
CA SER A 71 4.71 -23.61 10.07
C SER A 71 6.09 -22.96 10.14
N ARG A 72 6.62 -22.56 8.98
CA ARG A 72 7.88 -21.80 8.83
C ARG A 72 7.87 -20.48 9.60
N TYR A 73 6.68 -19.94 9.87
CA TYR A 73 6.49 -18.73 10.66
C TYR A 73 5.97 -19.13 12.05
N PRO A 74 6.85 -19.24 13.05
CA PRO A 74 6.39 -19.33 14.43
C PRO A 74 5.56 -18.07 14.74
N GLY A 75 4.50 -18.24 15.53
CA GLY A 75 3.73 -17.09 15.99
C GLY A 75 4.64 -16.11 16.73
N HIS A 76 4.49 -14.83 16.44
CA HIS A 76 5.19 -13.80 17.19
C HIS A 76 4.63 -13.74 18.62
N ALA A 77 5.47 -13.94 19.63
CA ALA A 77 5.01 -14.03 21.03
C ALA A 77 4.41 -12.70 21.54
N ALA A 78 4.82 -11.57 20.96
CA ALA A 78 4.31 -10.24 21.30
C ALA A 78 3.28 -9.71 20.28
N ASP A 79 2.70 -10.58 19.45
CA ASP A 79 1.60 -10.18 18.57
C ASP A 79 0.35 -9.92 19.42
N ALA A 80 -0.01 -8.65 19.62
CA ALA A 80 -1.16 -8.23 20.44
C ALA A 80 -2.50 -8.37 19.71
N GLY A 81 -2.53 -9.07 18.57
CA GLY A 81 -3.73 -9.29 17.78
C GLY A 81 -4.81 -10.04 18.58
N PRO A 82 -6.10 -9.77 18.35
CA PRO A 82 -7.18 -10.44 19.09
C PRO A 82 -7.12 -11.97 18.94
N LEU A 83 -7.10 -12.73 20.04
CA LEU A 83 -7.01 -14.20 19.98
C LEU A 83 -8.28 -14.86 19.38
N THR A 84 -9.40 -14.15 19.39
CA THR A 84 -10.68 -14.58 18.85
C THR A 84 -11.13 -13.66 17.74
N SER A 85 -11.84 -14.21 16.75
CA SER A 85 -12.37 -13.45 15.63
C SER A 85 -13.35 -12.37 16.11
N GLN A 86 -12.92 -11.11 16.06
CA GLN A 86 -13.74 -9.94 16.44
C GLN A 86 -14.35 -9.27 15.21
N ASN A 87 -15.53 -8.65 15.39
CA ASN A 87 -16.13 -7.83 14.34
C ASN A 87 -15.39 -6.50 14.23
N ILE A 88 -15.11 -6.04 13.02
CA ILE A 88 -14.71 -4.65 12.82
C ILE A 88 -15.98 -3.80 12.85
N THR A 89 -16.17 -3.04 13.93
CA THR A 89 -17.32 -2.15 14.10
C THR A 89 -17.08 -0.76 13.51
N HIS A 90 -15.83 -0.29 13.50
CA HIS A 90 -15.44 1.00 12.96
C HIS A 90 -14.01 0.93 12.43
N LEU A 91 -13.72 1.65 11.34
CA LEU A 91 -12.38 1.84 10.80
C LEU A 91 -12.13 3.34 10.67
N THR A 92 -11.15 3.83 11.42
CA THR A 92 -10.67 5.21 11.26
C THR A 92 -9.44 5.18 10.37
N ILE A 93 -9.56 5.73 9.17
CA ILE A 93 -8.43 5.89 8.26
C ILE A 93 -8.01 7.35 8.32
N ALA A 94 -6.86 7.61 8.93
CA ALA A 94 -6.24 8.93 8.90
C ALA A 94 -5.20 8.97 7.79
N ILE A 95 -5.49 9.71 6.73
CA ILE A 95 -4.52 10.00 5.67
C ILE A 95 -3.78 11.25 6.09
N TYR A 96 -2.55 11.06 6.58
CA TYR A 96 -1.69 12.19 6.89
C TYR A 96 -0.96 12.63 5.62
N ALA A 97 -0.95 13.93 5.37
CA ALA A 97 0.03 14.51 4.44
C ALA A 97 1.44 14.17 4.95
N ALA A 98 2.39 13.98 4.03
CA ALA A 98 3.79 13.80 4.40
C ALA A 98 4.21 14.95 5.31
N HIS A 99 4.52 14.65 6.58
CA HIS A 99 4.93 15.65 7.53
C HIS A 99 6.38 16.06 7.20
N PRO A 100 6.67 17.35 7.01
CA PRO A 100 8.06 17.81 7.03
C PRO A 100 8.59 17.54 8.43
N SER A 101 9.55 16.62 8.54
CA SER A 101 10.22 16.32 9.80
C SER A 101 10.99 17.56 10.26
N THR A 102 10.42 18.33 11.18
CA THR A 102 11.16 19.36 11.92
C THR A 102 12.08 18.67 12.93
N PRO A 103 13.38 18.98 12.99
CA PRO A 103 14.25 18.44 14.01
C PRO A 103 13.91 19.10 15.35
N THR A 104 13.27 18.36 16.26
CA THR A 104 13.10 18.82 17.65
C THR A 104 14.38 18.48 18.42
N THR A 105 15.22 19.48 18.64
CA THR A 105 16.26 19.43 19.67
C THR A 105 15.58 19.65 21.01
N ASP A 106 15.22 18.57 21.72
CA ASP A 106 14.85 18.67 23.13
C ASP A 106 15.77 17.77 23.95
N THR A 107 16.76 18.42 24.55
CA THR A 107 17.53 17.91 25.67
C THR A 107 16.61 17.91 26.89
N ASN A 108 16.04 16.76 27.27
CA ASN A 108 15.76 16.30 28.65
C ASN A 108 14.84 15.05 28.65
N THR A 109 15.36 13.95 29.21
CA THR A 109 14.82 12.57 29.42
C THR A 109 13.55 12.52 30.32
N PRO A 110 12.83 11.37 30.54
CA PRO A 110 13.05 9.97 30.11
C PRO A 110 11.81 9.12 29.67
N VAL A 111 12.12 8.02 28.94
CA VAL A 111 11.43 6.71 28.85
C VAL A 111 10.02 6.65 28.26
N THR A 112 9.94 6.44 26.95
CA THR A 112 9.09 5.41 26.33
C THR A 112 9.76 5.00 25.01
N PRO A 113 9.99 3.71 24.70
CA PRO A 113 10.51 3.36 23.39
C PRO A 113 9.39 3.57 22.35
N PRO A 114 9.53 4.46 21.36
CA PRO A 114 8.56 4.54 20.28
C PRO A 114 8.68 3.27 19.44
N VAL A 115 7.54 2.63 19.19
CA VAL A 115 7.38 1.53 18.25
C VAL A 115 7.77 2.04 16.85
N SER A 116 9.05 1.99 16.53
CA SER A 116 9.62 2.54 15.29
C SER A 116 10.64 1.59 14.69
N GLY A 117 10.30 0.29 14.63
CA GLY A 117 11.24 -0.74 14.21
C GLY A 117 11.50 -0.83 12.70
N ARG A 118 10.53 -0.44 11.86
CA ARG A 118 10.59 -0.65 10.39
C ARG A 118 10.64 0.65 9.59
N GLN A 119 9.74 1.60 9.88
CA GLN A 119 9.72 2.90 9.21
C GLN A 119 10.88 3.78 9.69
N GLY A 120 11.11 3.84 11.00
CA GLY A 120 12.28 4.54 11.57
C GLY A 120 13.62 4.01 11.05
N ARG A 121 13.71 2.73 10.65
CA ARG A 121 14.92 2.20 10.02
C ARG A 121 15.12 2.74 8.61
N ARG A 122 14.07 2.73 7.78
CA ARG A 122 14.11 3.30 6.43
C ARG A 122 14.50 4.76 6.46
N ASP A 123 13.85 5.52 7.34
CA ASP A 123 14.07 6.96 7.44
C ASP A 123 15.49 7.27 7.93
N ARG A 124 16.02 6.51 8.89
CA ARG A 124 17.42 6.61 9.33
C ARG A 124 18.42 6.27 8.22
N THR A 125 18.17 5.23 7.43
CA THR A 125 19.03 4.89 6.29
C THR A 125 19.02 6.01 5.26
N LEU A 126 17.85 6.54 4.91
CA LEU A 126 17.76 7.65 3.96
C LEU A 126 18.38 8.94 4.51
N GLN A 127 18.24 9.22 5.80
CA GLN A 127 18.88 10.35 6.46
C GLN A 127 20.41 10.22 6.42
N LEU A 128 20.94 9.03 6.67
CA LEU A 128 22.37 8.74 6.54
C LEU A 128 22.85 8.99 5.11
N LEU A 129 22.16 8.45 4.11
CA LEU A 129 22.52 8.62 2.70
C LEU A 129 22.42 10.08 2.23
N ARG A 130 21.56 10.90 2.86
CA ARG A 130 21.46 12.34 2.59
C ARG A 130 22.53 13.18 3.28
N THR A 131 23.24 12.63 4.28
CA THR A 131 24.30 13.36 4.99
C THR A 131 25.48 13.66 4.06
N ASP A 132 25.70 12.80 3.07
CA ASP A 132 26.69 12.97 2.01
C ASP A 132 26.09 12.42 0.72
N ASP A 133 25.29 13.25 0.05
CA ASP A 133 24.39 12.90 -1.05
C ASP A 133 25.12 12.62 -2.38
N GLN A 134 26.33 13.17 -2.52
CA GLN A 134 27.20 12.97 -3.68
C GLN A 134 28.07 11.70 -3.57
N ARG A 135 28.21 11.15 -2.36
CA ARG A 135 29.08 10.01 -2.09
C ARG A 135 28.36 8.68 -2.35
N ALA A 136 29.09 7.71 -2.90
CA ALA A 136 28.65 6.33 -2.93
C ALA A 136 28.91 5.66 -1.58
N TRP A 137 27.86 5.08 -0.99
CA TRP A 137 27.89 4.43 0.31
C TRP A 137 28.07 2.92 0.19
N SER A 138 29.01 2.36 0.94
CA SER A 138 29.14 0.91 1.05
C SER A 138 28.07 0.33 1.96
N LEU A 139 27.53 -0.82 1.58
CA LEU A 139 26.62 -1.62 2.42
C LEU A 139 27.15 -1.80 3.85
N LYS A 140 28.47 -2.01 4.01
CA LYS A 140 29.10 -2.19 5.32
C LYS A 140 29.11 -0.89 6.13
N GLU A 141 29.35 0.24 5.48
CA GLU A 141 29.32 1.56 6.11
C GLU A 141 27.90 1.91 6.56
N ILE A 142 26.90 1.62 5.71
CA ILE A 142 25.48 1.81 6.06
C ILE A 142 25.10 0.92 7.25
N ALA A 143 25.50 -0.36 7.24
CA ALA A 143 25.22 -1.26 8.36
C ALA A 143 25.90 -0.82 9.67
N ALA A 144 27.15 -0.35 9.60
CA ALA A 144 27.90 0.13 10.75
C ALA A 144 27.27 1.42 11.33
N ALA A 145 26.92 2.37 10.48
CA ALA A 145 26.27 3.62 10.90
C ALA A 145 24.87 3.40 11.49
N LEU A 146 24.19 2.30 11.11
CA LEU A 146 22.92 1.89 11.69
C LEU A 146 23.07 0.99 12.93
N GLY A 147 24.30 0.67 13.36
CA GLY A 147 24.57 -0.18 14.51
C GLY A 147 24.09 -1.63 14.33
N MET A 148 24.15 -2.16 13.11
CA MET A 148 23.57 -3.46 12.77
C MET A 148 24.60 -4.60 12.77
N GLU A 149 24.38 -5.62 13.61
CA GLU A 149 25.19 -6.85 13.63
C GLU A 149 24.87 -7.81 12.46
N HIS A 150 23.67 -7.73 11.88
CA HIS A 150 23.23 -8.59 10.78
C HIS A 150 22.62 -7.77 9.63
N TYR A 151 23.31 -7.72 8.49
CA TYR A 151 22.98 -6.84 7.37
C TYR A 151 22.29 -7.52 6.16
N ARG A 152 21.94 -8.82 6.25
CA ARG A 152 21.29 -9.54 5.13
C ARG A 152 19.93 -8.96 4.74
N SER A 153 19.16 -8.55 5.74
CA SER A 153 17.87 -7.87 5.56
C SER A 153 18.05 -6.48 4.93
N LEU A 154 19.11 -5.76 5.29
CA LEU A 154 19.49 -4.49 4.69
C LEU A 154 19.90 -4.65 3.22
N CYS A 155 20.63 -5.72 2.86
CA CYS A 155 20.96 -6.01 1.45
C CYS A 155 19.71 -6.12 0.59
N ALA A 156 18.72 -6.89 1.04
CA ALA A 156 17.48 -7.10 0.30
C ALA A 156 16.67 -5.79 0.18
N GLN A 157 16.66 -4.98 1.25
CA GLN A 157 15.99 -3.68 1.25
C GLN A 157 16.64 -2.70 0.28
N LEU A 158 17.97 -2.56 0.31
CA LEU A 158 18.70 -1.69 -0.63
C LEU A 158 18.55 -2.18 -2.07
N GLY A 159 18.50 -3.50 -2.29
CA GLY A 159 18.21 -4.08 -3.60
C GLY A 159 16.82 -3.68 -4.12
N HIS A 160 15.80 -3.75 -3.28
CA HIS A 160 14.45 -3.32 -3.65
C HIS A 160 14.40 -1.81 -3.95
N TRP A 161 15.10 -0.98 -3.18
CA TRP A 161 15.17 0.47 -3.44
C TRP A 161 15.93 0.85 -4.70
N VAL A 162 16.85 -0.01 -5.17
CA VAL A 162 17.44 0.14 -6.50
C VAL A 162 16.39 -0.16 -7.58
N THR A 163 15.57 -1.20 -7.40
CA THR A 163 14.46 -1.51 -8.32
C THR A 163 13.39 -0.42 -8.33
N ASP A 164 13.09 0.17 -7.18
CA ASP A 164 12.11 1.25 -7.02
C ASP A 164 12.64 2.62 -7.50
N GLY A 165 13.89 2.68 -7.99
CA GLY A 165 14.51 3.92 -8.49
C GLY A 165 14.92 4.91 -7.40
N ILE A 166 14.95 4.52 -6.13
CA ILE A 166 15.34 5.40 -5.02
C ILE A 166 16.86 5.51 -4.93
N LEU A 167 17.55 4.38 -5.15
CA LEU A 167 19.00 4.28 -5.13
C LEU A 167 19.52 3.88 -6.50
N SER A 168 20.74 4.29 -6.82
CA SER A 168 21.52 3.75 -7.93
C SER A 168 22.66 2.89 -7.39
N ARG A 169 22.93 1.77 -8.07
CA ARG A 169 24.03 0.88 -7.72
C ARG A 169 25.26 1.29 -8.52
N THR A 170 26.18 2.02 -7.88
CA THR A 170 27.41 2.54 -8.51
C THR A 170 28.52 1.49 -8.60
N GLY A 171 28.40 0.39 -7.85
CA GLY A 171 29.36 -0.71 -7.88
C GLY A 171 28.93 -1.91 -7.04
N ARG A 172 29.85 -2.85 -6.80
CA ARG A 172 29.57 -4.03 -5.98
C ARG A 172 29.35 -3.62 -4.51
N GLY A 173 28.08 -3.54 -4.12
CA GLY A 173 27.68 -3.18 -2.75
C GLY A 173 27.84 -1.69 -2.44
N LEU A 174 28.00 -0.86 -3.47
CA LEU A 174 28.02 0.59 -3.39
C LEU A 174 26.69 1.14 -3.91
N TYR A 175 26.09 2.01 -3.11
CA TYR A 175 24.79 2.61 -3.36
C TYR A 175 24.92 4.12 -3.29
N ALA A 176 24.40 4.83 -4.28
CA ALA A 176 24.27 6.28 -4.24
C ALA A 176 22.78 6.63 -4.27
N LEU A 177 22.42 7.73 -3.61
CA LEU A 177 21.07 8.26 -3.68
C LEU A 177 20.83 8.84 -5.08
N GLN A 178 19.68 8.55 -5.70
CA GLN A 178 19.37 9.17 -6.99
C GLN A 178 19.09 10.67 -6.83
N PRO A 179 19.42 11.51 -7.83
CA PRO A 179 19.36 12.97 -7.73
C PRO A 179 18.00 13.51 -7.27
N GLU A 180 16.90 12.91 -7.72
CA GLU A 180 15.53 13.26 -7.36
C GLU A 180 15.17 12.94 -5.90
N TRP A 181 15.99 12.14 -5.23
CA TRP A 181 15.88 11.83 -3.80
C TRP A 181 16.89 12.59 -2.92
N ARG A 182 17.85 13.32 -3.53
CA ARG A 182 18.89 14.11 -2.83
C ARG A 182 18.38 15.42 -2.23
N SER A 183 17.38 16.02 -2.86
CA SER A 183 16.76 17.28 -2.40
C SER A 183 15.29 17.06 -2.02
N PRO A 184 14.73 17.83 -1.06
CA PRO A 184 13.28 17.97 -1.01
C PRO A 184 12.83 18.64 -2.31
N GLN A 185 12.19 17.90 -3.21
CA GLN A 185 11.58 18.46 -4.40
C GLN A 185 10.62 19.59 -3.97
N PRO A 186 10.80 20.85 -4.42
CA PRO A 186 9.72 21.83 -4.30
C PRO A 186 8.50 21.25 -5.06
N PRO A 187 7.25 21.47 -4.60
CA PRO A 187 6.11 21.11 -5.41
C PRO A 187 6.31 21.75 -6.79
N ALA A 188 6.22 20.93 -7.84
CA ALA A 188 6.20 21.44 -9.20
C ALA A 188 5.15 22.57 -9.23
N PRO A 189 5.50 23.80 -9.64
CA PRO A 189 4.50 24.84 -9.77
C PRO A 189 3.42 24.31 -10.71
N PRO A 190 2.13 24.48 -10.40
CA PRO A 190 1.08 24.06 -11.30
C PRO A 190 1.35 24.71 -12.65
N ALA A 191 1.34 23.88 -13.70
CA ALA A 191 1.45 24.34 -15.07
C ALA A 191 0.55 25.56 -15.23
N LYS A 192 1.15 26.72 -15.56
CA LYS A 192 0.38 27.90 -15.93
C LYS A 192 -0.47 27.48 -17.13
N MET A 193 -1.75 27.25 -16.89
CA MET A 193 -2.77 27.25 -17.94
C MET A 193 -2.72 28.65 -18.52
N THR A 194 -2.01 28.78 -19.64
CA THR A 194 -2.04 29.95 -20.50
C THR A 194 -3.52 30.22 -20.80
N GLY A 195 -4.00 31.37 -20.32
CA GLY A 195 -5.38 31.79 -20.50
C GLY A 195 -5.75 31.81 -21.97
N LEU A 196 -6.85 31.14 -22.30
CA LEU A 196 -7.62 31.40 -23.50
C LEU A 196 -8.14 32.84 -23.44
N PRO A 197 -7.90 33.70 -24.44
CA PRO A 197 -8.55 34.99 -24.51
C PRO A 197 -10.04 34.83 -24.85
N HIS A 198 -10.82 35.58 -24.10
CA HIS A 198 -12.24 35.86 -24.19
C HIS A 198 -12.67 36.19 -25.64
N LEU A 199 -13.75 35.52 -26.09
CA LEU A 199 -14.52 35.94 -27.25
C LEU A 199 -15.36 37.17 -26.85
N SER A 200 -14.99 38.33 -27.36
CA SER A 200 -15.83 39.53 -27.32
C SER A 200 -16.93 39.42 -28.36
N THR A 201 -18.17 39.51 -27.91
CA THR A 201 -19.36 39.75 -28.71
C THR A 201 -19.34 41.18 -29.26
N THR A 202 -19.47 41.32 -30.57
CA THR A 202 -20.11 42.47 -31.23
C THR A 202 -20.80 41.95 -32.48
#